data_AF-A0A830CWZ8-F1
#
_entry.id   AF-A0A830CWZ8-F1
#
_cell.length_a   1.000
_cell.length_b   1.000
_cell.length_c   1.000
_cell.angle_alpha   90.00
_cell.angle_beta   90.00
_cell.angle_gamma   90.00
#
_symmetry.space_group_name_H-M   'P 1'
#
loop_
_entity.id
_entity.type
_entity.pdbx_description
1 polymer ?
#
loop_
_entity_poly.entity_id
_entity_poly.type
_entity_poly.pdbx_seq_one_letter_code
_entity_poly.pdbx_strand_id
1 'polypeptide(L)'
;MEDDYWVEESSVITPPVCNKRKRRVGKRKIEFIGWGSRPLIEFLEAIGKDTKENYSQREVATFITRYINERGLASAEKKKKVICDERLFAIFGKKFISRLKVHDMLEEHFAENHDESDDDSSDEEGYEKKSSSGLKKNLSGQIKKVAKIPKSCFAAVVADNIKLVYLKRSVIEELLKVPESFEFKIVGSFVRMKSDPNDIYQKNRFQLQQVTGVEKEVPGAGSEICLRVSNFFKEVPISMLSSDNFSEEEIEDVRDRIKTGLLKRLTVKEVEEKAQILHADITKNSIAREISLLQAKIDHANEKGWRREYPFRCLPYIY
;
A
#
# COMPACT_ATOMS: atom_id res chain seq x y z
N MET A 1 -17.22 -69.98 -12.68
CA MET A 1 -16.39 -70.46 -11.56
C MET A 1 -15.02 -69.88 -11.82
N GLU A 2 -14.78 -68.72 -11.22
CA GLU A 2 -13.48 -68.06 -11.14
C GLU A 2 -13.58 -67.21 -9.88
N ASP A 3 -12.93 -67.72 -8.84
CA ASP A 3 -12.87 -67.20 -7.49
C ASP A 3 -11.79 -66.12 -7.44
N ASP A 4 -12.17 -64.86 -7.25
CA ASP A 4 -11.21 -63.79 -6.99
C ASP A 4 -11.13 -63.48 -5.49
N TYR A 5 -10.02 -63.97 -4.95
CA TYR A 5 -9.51 -63.93 -3.59
C TYR A 5 -9.09 -62.49 -3.19
N TRP A 6 -9.73 -61.92 -2.17
CA TRP A 6 -9.28 -60.65 -1.57
C TRP A 6 -8.58 -60.93 -0.24
N VAL A 7 -7.34 -60.44 -0.09
CA VAL A 7 -6.59 -60.38 1.17
C VAL A 7 -6.56 -58.93 1.64
N GLU A 8 -6.96 -58.72 2.90
CA GLU A 8 -6.78 -57.48 3.66
C GLU A 8 -5.29 -57.20 3.92
N GLU A 9 -4.85 -55.97 3.65
CA GLU A 9 -3.65 -55.45 4.30
C GLU A 9 -3.86 -54.00 4.76
N SER A 10 -3.96 -53.86 6.08
CA SER A 10 -3.62 -52.70 6.92
C SER A 10 -4.28 -51.34 6.62
N SER A 11 -5.23 -51.00 7.49
CA SER A 11 -5.78 -49.67 7.70
C SER A 11 -4.71 -48.65 8.14
N VAL A 12 -4.31 -47.75 7.24
CA VAL A 12 -3.66 -46.49 7.60
C VAL A 12 -4.73 -45.45 7.91
N ILE A 13 -5.02 -45.28 9.20
CA ILE A 13 -5.86 -44.19 9.71
C ILE A 13 -5.08 -42.88 9.55
N THR A 14 -5.44 -42.09 8.54
CA THR A 14 -5.03 -40.68 8.47
C THR A 14 -5.95 -39.84 9.36
N PRO A 15 -5.43 -39.02 10.29
CA PRO A 15 -6.27 -38.22 11.16
C PRO A 15 -6.94 -37.08 10.39
N PRO A 16 -8.16 -36.68 10.76
CA PRO A 16 -8.91 -35.64 10.06
C PRO A 16 -8.22 -34.29 10.22
N VAL A 17 -8.09 -33.58 9.09
CA VAL A 17 -7.63 -32.20 9.00
C VAL A 17 -8.52 -31.32 9.89
N CYS A 18 -8.02 -30.98 11.07
CA CYS A 18 -8.68 -30.06 11.99
C CYS A 18 -8.57 -28.64 11.45
N ASN A 19 -9.63 -28.17 10.80
CA ASN A 19 -9.87 -26.76 10.52
C ASN A 19 -9.94 -26.00 11.85
N LYS A 20 -8.81 -25.46 12.29
CA LYS A 20 -8.74 -24.58 13.48
C LYS A 20 -9.47 -23.28 13.16
N ARG A 21 -10.76 -23.26 13.45
CA ARG A 21 -11.58 -22.04 13.57
C ARG A 21 -10.82 -21.08 14.49
N LYS A 22 -10.41 -19.92 13.96
CA LYS A 22 -9.88 -18.80 14.76
C LYS A 22 -10.96 -18.44 15.78
N ARG A 23 -10.81 -18.90 17.03
CA ARG A 23 -11.58 -18.40 18.16
C ARG A 23 -11.29 -16.90 18.25
N ARG A 24 -12.28 -16.07 17.91
CA ARG A 24 -12.25 -14.63 18.19
C ARG A 24 -12.26 -14.51 19.72
N VAL A 25 -11.11 -14.19 20.31
CA VAL A 25 -11.04 -13.85 21.73
C VAL A 25 -11.73 -12.51 21.85
N GLY A 26 -12.92 -12.48 22.47
CA GLY A 26 -13.58 -11.23 22.83
C GLY A 26 -12.62 -10.37 23.65
N LYS A 27 -12.53 -9.07 23.34
CA LYS A 27 -11.76 -8.14 24.15
C LYS A 27 -12.31 -8.23 25.58
N ARG A 28 -11.47 -8.65 26.53
CA ARG A 28 -11.86 -8.71 27.94
C ARG A 28 -12.03 -7.26 28.39
N LYS A 29 -13.17 -6.92 29.02
CA LYS A 29 -13.33 -5.63 29.68
C LYS A 29 -12.21 -5.52 30.72
N ILE A 30 -11.35 -4.52 30.56
CA ILE A 30 -10.21 -4.31 31.46
C ILE A 30 -10.75 -3.51 32.65
N GLU A 31 -10.80 -4.14 33.82
CA GLU A 31 -11.10 -3.43 35.07
C GLU A 31 -9.85 -2.65 35.51
N PHE A 32 -9.99 -1.35 35.74
CA PHE A 32 -8.90 -0.49 36.21
C PHE A 32 -9.00 -0.25 37.72
N ILE A 33 -7.86 -0.31 38.41
CA ILE A 33 -7.72 0.03 39.83
C ILE A 33 -6.71 1.18 39.90
N GLY A 34 -7.20 2.40 40.13
CA GLY A 34 -6.38 3.60 40.12
C GLY A 34 -5.82 3.89 38.72
N TRP A 35 -4.50 3.96 38.58
CA TRP A 35 -3.80 4.32 37.34
C TRP A 35 -3.55 3.15 36.39
N GLY A 36 -3.75 1.90 36.84
CA GLY A 36 -3.43 0.69 36.07
C GLY A 36 -4.56 -0.35 36.07
N SER A 37 -4.51 -1.26 35.10
CA SER A 37 -5.43 -2.40 35.08
C SER A 37 -5.24 -3.31 36.31
N ARG A 38 -6.31 -3.94 36.79
CA ARG A 38 -6.27 -4.87 37.92
C ARG A 38 -5.17 -5.95 37.81
N PRO A 39 -5.00 -6.65 36.66
CA PRO A 39 -3.91 -7.63 36.50
C PRO A 39 -2.50 -7.02 36.60
N LEU A 40 -2.35 -5.75 36.23
CA LEU A 40 -1.05 -5.05 36.32
C LEU A 40 -0.73 -4.66 37.77
N ILE A 41 -1.72 -4.19 38.51
CA ILE A 41 -1.56 -3.83 39.93
C ILE A 41 -1.27 -5.08 40.77
N GLU A 42 -2.04 -6.16 40.59
CA GLU A 42 -1.81 -7.45 41.27
C GLU A 42 -0.40 -8.00 40.98
N PHE A 43 0.11 -7.81 39.75
CA PHE A 43 1.47 -8.19 39.38
C PHE A 43 2.55 -7.39 40.11
N LEU A 44 2.37 -6.07 40.22
CA LEU A 44 3.33 -5.19 40.91
C LEU A 44 3.38 -5.48 42.41
N GLU A 45 2.22 -5.71 43.04
CA GLU A 45 2.14 -6.15 44.43
C GLU A 45 2.85 -7.48 44.64
N ALA A 46 2.67 -8.42 43.71
CA ALA A 46 3.30 -9.73 43.78
C ALA A 46 4.82 -9.71 43.53
N ILE A 47 5.38 -8.59 43.07
CA ILE A 47 6.82 -8.31 42.96
C ILE A 47 7.33 -7.47 44.15
N GLY A 48 6.43 -7.04 45.04
CA GLY A 48 6.75 -6.23 46.21
C GLY A 48 7.01 -4.76 45.87
N LYS A 49 6.27 -4.21 44.89
CA LYS A 49 6.30 -2.79 44.55
C LYS A 49 5.08 -2.07 45.10
N ASP A 50 5.29 -0.89 45.66
CA ASP A 50 4.24 -0.06 46.25
C ASP A 50 3.36 0.53 45.14
N THR A 51 2.12 0.06 45.05
CA THR A 51 1.13 0.47 44.04
C THR A 51 0.42 1.79 44.39
N LYS A 52 0.82 2.45 45.48
CA LYS A 52 0.25 3.71 45.97
C LYS A 52 0.70 4.95 45.18
N GLU A 53 1.88 4.89 44.57
CA GLU A 53 2.40 5.93 43.68
C GLU A 53 2.28 5.48 42.21
N ASN A 54 2.03 6.42 41.31
CA ASN A 54 1.91 6.13 39.88
C ASN A 54 3.29 5.82 39.30
N TYR A 55 3.48 4.63 38.70
CA TYR A 55 4.68 4.33 37.93
C TYR A 55 4.48 4.68 36.47
N SER A 56 5.52 5.22 35.84
CA SER A 56 5.50 5.45 34.39
C SER A 56 5.55 4.12 33.62
N GLN A 57 5.02 4.11 32.39
CA GLN A 57 5.07 2.96 31.48
C GLN A 57 6.48 2.37 31.32
N ARG A 58 7.50 3.23 31.32
CA ARG A 58 8.91 2.83 31.19
C ARG A 58 9.39 2.07 32.42
N GLU A 59 9.05 2.54 33.61
CA GLU A 59 9.43 1.89 34.87
C GLU A 59 8.76 0.52 34.98
N VAL A 60 7.46 0.44 34.68
CA VAL A 60 6.73 -0.85 34.67
C VAL A 60 7.35 -1.83 33.66
N ALA A 61 7.70 -1.36 32.46
CA ALA A 61 8.39 -2.19 31.47
C ALA A 61 9.77 -2.68 31.96
N THR A 62 10.50 -1.87 32.74
CA THR A 62 11.76 -2.31 33.35
C THR A 62 11.53 -3.37 34.43
N PHE A 63 10.49 -3.24 35.26
CA PHE A 63 10.14 -4.23 36.29
C PHE A 63 9.75 -5.57 35.66
N ILE A 64 8.94 -5.55 34.59
CA ILE A 64 8.58 -6.76 33.85
C ILE A 64 9.81 -7.39 33.18
N THR A 65 10.68 -6.58 32.59
CA THR A 65 11.92 -7.09 31.97
C THR A 65 12.83 -7.73 33.01
N ARG A 66 12.96 -7.12 34.19
CA ARG A 66 13.74 -7.67 35.30
C ARG A 66 13.15 -9.00 35.78
N TYR A 67 11.83 -9.04 35.98
CA TYR A 67 11.10 -10.26 36.36
C TYR A 67 11.28 -11.41 35.36
N ILE A 68 11.19 -11.13 34.05
CA ILE A 68 11.42 -12.12 32.99
C ILE A 68 12.82 -12.70 33.04
N ASN A 69 13.83 -11.85 33.32
CA ASN A 69 15.22 -12.27 33.40
C ASN A 69 15.47 -13.11 34.67
N GLU A 70 14.93 -12.69 35.82
CA GLU A 70 15.07 -13.39 37.11
C GLU A 70 14.41 -14.79 37.10
N ARG A 71 13.28 -14.93 36.39
CA ARG A 71 12.56 -16.21 36.26
C ARG A 71 13.04 -17.08 35.09
N GLY A 72 14.02 -16.63 34.31
CA GLY A 72 14.52 -17.39 33.16
C GLY A 72 13.47 -17.66 32.08
N LEU A 73 12.45 -16.81 31.96
CA LEU A 73 11.31 -17.00 31.04
C LEU A 73 11.65 -16.68 29.58
N ALA A 74 12.89 -16.26 29.31
CA ALA A 74 13.41 -16.04 27.97
C ALA A 74 13.79 -17.38 27.33
N SER A 75 13.24 -17.68 26.15
CA SER A 75 13.54 -18.92 25.43
C SER A 75 15.04 -18.99 25.05
N ALA A 76 15.71 -20.07 25.47
CA ALA A 76 17.15 -20.28 25.28
C ALA A 76 17.57 -20.33 23.79
N GLU A 77 16.69 -20.76 22.89
CA GLU A 77 17.02 -20.90 21.46
C GLU A 77 16.84 -19.59 20.68
N LYS A 78 16.03 -18.65 21.17
CA LYS A 78 15.79 -17.33 20.53
C LYS A 78 15.50 -16.29 21.62
N LYS A 79 16.54 -15.53 22.02
CA LYS A 79 16.51 -14.40 23.00
C LYS A 79 15.45 -13.31 22.75
N LYS A 80 14.64 -13.44 21.69
CA LYS A 80 13.57 -12.52 21.27
C LYS A 80 12.17 -12.94 21.76
N LYS A 81 11.98 -14.19 22.22
CA LYS A 81 10.67 -14.71 22.67
C LYS A 81 10.67 -15.00 24.17
N VAL A 82 9.66 -14.47 24.85
CA VAL A 82 9.37 -14.67 26.28
C VAL A 82 8.19 -15.63 26.39
N ILE A 83 8.34 -16.67 27.19
CA ILE A 83 7.26 -17.57 27.57
C ILE A 83 6.54 -16.93 28.76
N CYS A 84 5.25 -16.67 28.62
CA CYS A 84 4.48 -16.05 29.70
C CYS A 84 4.14 -17.09 30.76
N ASP A 85 4.52 -16.78 31.99
CA ASP A 85 4.02 -17.48 33.16
C ASP A 85 2.57 -17.07 33.47
N GLU A 86 1.98 -17.63 34.52
CA GLU A 86 0.58 -17.36 34.91
C GLU A 86 0.32 -15.87 35.15
N ARG A 87 1.32 -15.15 35.67
CA ARG A 87 1.23 -13.71 35.98
C ARG A 87 1.33 -12.82 34.75
N LEU A 88 2.29 -13.08 33.85
CA LEU A 88 2.39 -12.37 32.57
C LEU A 88 1.22 -12.73 31.64
N PHE A 89 0.69 -13.95 31.76
CA PHE A 89 -0.53 -14.35 31.06
C PHE A 89 -1.76 -13.61 31.57
N ALA A 90 -1.85 -13.31 32.87
CA ALA A 90 -2.93 -12.53 33.44
C ALA A 90 -2.97 -11.10 32.88
N ILE A 91 -1.80 -10.46 32.71
CA ILE A 91 -1.69 -9.14 32.08
C ILE A 91 -1.98 -9.25 30.57
N PHE A 92 -1.15 -9.97 29.84
CA PHE A 92 -1.11 -9.87 28.39
C PHE A 92 -2.03 -10.84 27.64
N GLY A 93 -2.56 -11.87 28.32
CA GLY A 93 -3.45 -12.87 27.73
C GLY A 93 -2.83 -13.78 26.66
N LYS A 94 -1.51 -13.72 26.47
CA LYS A 94 -0.79 -14.44 25.42
C LYS A 94 0.21 -15.40 26.04
N LYS A 95 0.30 -16.61 25.47
CA LYS A 95 1.26 -17.65 25.93
C LYS A 95 2.71 -17.34 25.55
N PHE A 96 2.92 -16.54 24.51
CA PHE A 96 4.23 -16.12 24.03
C PHE A 96 4.21 -14.63 23.69
N ILE A 97 5.23 -13.91 24.14
CA ILE A 97 5.38 -12.47 23.91
C ILE A 97 6.77 -12.18 23.33
N SER A 98 6.84 -11.18 22.46
CA SER A 98 8.12 -10.65 22.00
C SER A 98 8.64 -9.63 23.00
N ARG A 99 9.91 -9.72 23.42
CA ARG A 99 10.51 -8.78 24.38
C ARG A 99 10.37 -7.32 23.94
N LEU A 100 10.44 -7.07 22.63
CA LEU A 100 10.31 -5.73 22.04
C LEU A 100 8.88 -5.17 22.15
N LYS A 101 7.87 -6.03 22.22
CA LYS A 101 6.46 -5.64 22.28
C LYS A 101 5.93 -5.49 23.70
N VAL A 102 6.75 -5.73 24.72
CA VAL A 102 6.32 -5.62 26.13
C VAL A 102 5.92 -4.18 26.45
N HIS A 103 6.69 -3.19 25.99
CA HIS A 103 6.37 -1.77 26.20
C HIS A 103 5.03 -1.39 25.55
N ASP A 104 4.85 -1.73 24.28
CA ASP A 104 3.62 -1.43 23.53
C ASP A 104 2.39 -2.14 24.12
N MET A 105 2.55 -3.40 24.55
CA MET A 105 1.45 -4.15 25.13
C MET A 105 1.03 -3.67 26.52
N LEU A 106 1.87 -2.91 27.21
CA LEU A 106 1.50 -2.28 28.48
C LEU A 106 0.62 -1.06 28.28
N GLU A 107 0.62 -0.44 27.10
CA GLU A 107 -0.13 0.78 26.80
C GLU A 107 -1.64 0.60 27.05
N GLU A 108 -2.17 -0.58 26.72
CA GLU A 108 -3.57 -1.00 26.94
C GLU A 108 -3.96 -1.13 28.43
N HIS A 109 -2.97 -1.14 29.34
CA HIS A 109 -3.16 -1.35 30.78
C HIS A 109 -3.00 -0.07 31.62
N PHE A 110 -2.78 1.09 31.00
CA PHE A 110 -2.74 2.39 31.68
C PHE A 110 -4.08 3.13 31.47
N ALA A 111 -4.69 3.58 32.57
CA ALA A 111 -5.98 4.28 32.53
C ALA A 111 -5.90 5.60 31.74
N GLU A 112 -4.74 6.27 31.76
CA GLU A 112 -4.48 7.52 31.02
C GLU A 112 -4.61 7.38 29.49
N ASN A 113 -4.50 6.16 28.95
CA ASN A 113 -4.59 5.90 27.51
C ASN A 113 -5.98 5.44 27.06
N HIS A 114 -6.95 5.36 27.98
CA HIS A 114 -8.31 4.94 27.69
C HIS A 114 -9.25 6.14 27.80
N ASP A 115 -9.33 6.96 26.75
CA ASP A 115 -10.38 7.98 26.65
C ASP A 115 -11.75 7.27 26.62
N GLU A 116 -12.57 7.51 27.64
CA GLU A 116 -13.98 7.11 27.69
C GLU A 116 -14.74 7.78 26.53
N SER A 117 -14.76 7.13 25.37
CA SER A 117 -15.75 7.37 24.32
C SER A 117 -16.30 6.02 23.87
N ASP A 118 -17.16 5.48 24.72
CA ASP A 118 -18.17 4.51 24.31
C ASP A 118 -19.15 5.24 23.37
N ASP A 119 -19.01 5.04 22.06
CA ASP A 119 -20.14 5.15 21.14
C ASP A 119 -20.40 3.76 20.55
N ASP A 120 -21.44 3.15 21.13
CA ASP A 120 -21.94 1.82 20.84
C ASP A 120 -22.73 1.88 19.53
N SER A 121 -22.18 1.31 18.47
CA SER A 121 -22.88 1.09 17.20
C SER A 121 -22.48 -0.28 16.66
N SER A 122 -23.05 -1.32 17.28
CA SER A 122 -23.20 -2.63 16.65
C SER A 122 -24.17 -2.52 15.48
N ASP A 123 -23.67 -2.66 14.25
CA ASP A 123 -24.45 -3.21 13.14
C ASP A 123 -23.57 -4.18 12.35
N GLU A 124 -23.96 -5.45 12.38
CA GLU A 124 -23.38 -6.54 11.61
C GLU A 124 -23.71 -6.38 10.12
N GLU A 125 -22.70 -6.29 9.25
CA GLU A 125 -22.88 -6.57 7.82
C GLU A 125 -22.57 -8.05 7.53
N GLY A 126 -23.63 -8.86 7.45
CA GLY A 126 -23.62 -10.18 6.81
C GLY A 126 -23.75 -10.05 5.29
N TYR A 127 -22.73 -10.49 4.56
CA TYR A 127 -22.79 -10.67 3.11
C TYR A 127 -23.34 -12.06 2.79
N GLU A 128 -24.57 -12.14 2.31
CA GLU A 128 -24.98 -13.21 1.40
C GLU A 128 -25.43 -12.66 0.06
N LYS A 129 -25.07 -13.43 -0.95
CA LYS A 129 -25.08 -13.14 -2.38
C LYS A 129 -26.48 -13.43 -2.94
N LYS A 130 -27.12 -12.46 -3.61
CA LYS A 130 -27.74 -12.59 -4.96
C LYS A 130 -28.68 -11.42 -5.32
N SER A 131 -28.74 -11.19 -6.64
CA SER A 131 -29.84 -10.62 -7.45
C SER A 131 -30.17 -9.13 -7.38
N SER A 132 -29.88 -8.47 -8.52
CA SER A 132 -30.72 -7.51 -9.27
C SER A 132 -31.81 -6.72 -8.53
N SER A 133 -31.65 -5.41 -8.47
CA SER A 133 -32.56 -4.39 -9.03
C SER A 133 -32.20 -3.02 -8.42
N GLY A 134 -32.20 -1.99 -9.26
CA GLY A 134 -31.64 -0.69 -8.92
C GLY A 134 -32.43 0.08 -7.87
N LEU A 135 -31.76 1.03 -7.22
CA LEU A 135 -32.34 2.32 -6.85
C LEU A 135 -31.23 3.29 -6.41
N LYS A 136 -31.27 4.46 -7.03
CA LYS A 136 -30.42 5.63 -6.84
C LYS A 136 -30.40 6.05 -5.36
N LYS A 137 -29.22 6.33 -4.80
CA LYS A 137 -29.09 7.20 -3.62
C LYS A 137 -27.93 8.17 -3.80
N ASN A 138 -28.25 9.43 -3.55
CA ASN A 138 -27.47 10.63 -3.80
C ASN A 138 -26.24 10.71 -2.88
N LEU A 139 -25.07 10.94 -3.44
CA LEU A 139 -23.88 11.35 -2.69
C LEU A 139 -23.96 12.87 -2.41
N SER A 140 -24.54 13.25 -1.27
CA SER A 140 -24.26 14.55 -0.66
C SER A 140 -23.02 14.39 0.22
N GLY A 141 -21.87 14.79 -0.30
CA GLY A 141 -20.60 14.70 0.41
C GLY A 141 -20.59 15.58 1.66
N GLN A 142 -20.51 14.96 2.84
CA GLN A 142 -19.92 15.61 4.00
C GLN A 142 -18.41 15.64 3.79
N ILE A 143 -17.89 16.81 3.43
CA ILE A 143 -16.47 17.13 3.51
C ILE A 143 -16.10 17.08 5.00
N LYS A 144 -15.64 15.91 5.48
CA LYS A 144 -14.98 15.78 6.77
C LYS A 144 -13.76 16.69 6.74
N LYS A 145 -13.71 17.67 7.65
CA LYS A 145 -12.57 18.59 7.82
C LYS A 145 -11.29 17.76 7.97
N VAL A 146 -10.41 17.86 6.98
CA VAL A 146 -9.10 17.22 6.99
C VAL A 146 -8.31 17.81 8.14
N ALA A 147 -8.01 16.99 9.15
CA ALA A 147 -7.04 17.33 10.18
C ALA A 147 -5.73 17.72 9.47
N LYS A 148 -5.14 18.87 9.82
CA LYS A 148 -3.90 19.35 9.22
C LYS A 148 -2.80 18.30 9.44
N ILE A 149 -2.54 17.48 8.43
CA ILE A 149 -1.51 16.45 8.47
C ILE A 149 -0.16 17.17 8.67
N PRO A 150 0.68 16.74 9.64
CA PRO A 150 2.02 17.30 9.78
C PRO A 150 2.80 17.10 8.47
N LYS A 151 3.27 18.21 7.90
CA LYS A 151 3.95 18.27 6.59
C LYS A 151 5.28 17.49 6.52
N SER A 152 5.72 16.89 7.63
CA SER A 152 6.97 16.14 7.76
C SER A 152 6.81 14.62 7.56
N CYS A 153 5.59 14.10 7.39
CA CYS A 153 5.38 12.67 7.18
C CYS A 153 5.75 12.24 5.76
N PHE A 154 6.29 11.02 5.65
CA PHE A 154 6.51 10.39 4.36
C PHE A 154 5.19 10.08 3.65
N ALA A 155 5.15 10.26 2.34
CA ALA A 155 4.01 9.87 1.53
C ALA A 155 3.86 8.34 1.53
N ALA A 156 2.61 7.88 1.42
CA ALA A 156 2.31 6.49 1.12
C ALA A 156 2.63 6.22 -0.36
N VAL A 157 3.33 5.13 -0.62
CA VAL A 157 3.69 4.69 -1.98
C VAL A 157 2.54 3.82 -2.48
N VAL A 158 1.53 4.46 -3.05
CA VAL A 158 0.31 3.84 -3.61
C VAL A 158 0.03 4.42 -4.99
N ALA A 159 -0.73 3.69 -5.81
CA ALA A 159 -1.02 4.06 -7.20
C ALA A 159 -1.55 5.49 -7.34
N ASP A 160 -2.50 5.88 -6.51
CA ASP A 160 -3.14 7.19 -6.58
C ASP A 160 -2.13 8.32 -6.32
N ASN A 161 -1.26 8.18 -5.33
CA ASN A 161 -0.24 9.18 -5.02
C ASN A 161 0.83 9.26 -6.11
N ILE A 162 1.27 8.13 -6.66
CA ILE A 162 2.24 8.11 -7.76
C ILE A 162 1.62 8.71 -9.02
N LYS A 163 0.34 8.46 -9.28
CA LYS A 163 -0.38 9.00 -10.45
C LYS A 163 -0.38 10.52 -10.49
N LEU A 164 -0.40 11.19 -9.34
CA LEU A 164 -0.35 12.65 -9.24
C LEU A 164 1.00 13.23 -9.69
N VAL A 165 2.08 12.47 -9.52
CA VAL A 165 3.45 12.88 -9.86
C VAL A 165 4.01 12.12 -11.07
N TYR A 166 3.17 11.35 -11.75
CA TYR A 166 3.53 10.53 -12.90
C TYR A 166 3.33 11.30 -14.20
N LEU A 167 4.39 11.34 -15.02
CA LEU A 167 4.37 11.96 -16.33
C LEU A 167 4.42 10.90 -17.44
N LYS A 168 3.43 10.96 -18.31
CA LYS A 168 3.38 10.21 -19.57
C LYS A 168 4.29 10.87 -20.59
N ARG A 169 4.83 10.07 -21.52
CA ARG A 169 5.64 10.59 -22.63
C ARG A 169 4.96 11.74 -23.38
N SER A 170 3.67 11.66 -23.69
CA SER A 170 3.00 12.78 -24.40
C SER A 170 2.94 14.08 -23.60
N VAL A 171 2.85 14.01 -22.27
CA VAL A 171 2.85 15.20 -21.41
C VAL A 171 4.23 15.84 -21.46
N ILE A 172 5.28 15.01 -21.40
CA ILE A 172 6.67 15.46 -21.52
C ILE A 172 6.90 16.12 -22.89
N GLU A 173 6.43 15.53 -23.98
CA GLU A 173 6.50 16.11 -25.33
C GLU A 173 5.75 17.44 -25.46
N GLU A 174 4.64 17.63 -24.73
CA GLU A 174 3.96 18.93 -24.66
C GLU A 174 4.75 19.95 -23.85
N LEU A 175 5.34 19.54 -22.73
CA LEU A 175 6.17 20.41 -21.89
C LEU A 175 7.46 20.85 -22.61
N LEU A 176 7.99 20.04 -23.53
CA LEU A 176 9.13 20.41 -24.38
C LEU A 176 8.87 21.64 -25.26
N LYS A 177 7.60 21.93 -25.58
CA LYS A 177 7.24 23.13 -26.35
C LYS A 177 7.44 24.42 -25.54
N VAL A 178 7.56 24.32 -24.21
CA VAL A 178 7.77 25.46 -23.30
C VAL A 178 9.07 25.22 -22.50
N PRO A 179 10.24 25.46 -23.11
CA PRO A 179 11.54 25.08 -22.54
C PRO A 179 11.87 25.80 -21.23
N GLU A 180 11.29 26.99 -20.98
CA GLU A 180 11.54 27.80 -19.77
C GLU A 180 11.09 27.12 -18.47
N SER A 181 10.01 26.34 -18.51
CA SER A 181 9.45 25.66 -17.32
C SER A 181 9.68 24.16 -17.31
N PHE A 182 10.22 23.59 -18.39
CA PHE A 182 10.34 22.15 -18.61
C PHE A 182 11.12 21.46 -17.49
N GLU A 183 12.33 21.92 -17.22
CA GLU A 183 13.24 21.29 -16.26
C GLU A 183 12.67 21.32 -14.85
N PHE A 184 12.15 22.48 -14.41
CA PHE A 184 11.54 22.63 -13.10
C PHE A 184 10.33 21.70 -12.90
N LYS A 185 9.51 21.50 -13.94
CA LYS A 185 8.32 20.63 -13.88
C LYS A 185 8.72 19.16 -13.85
N ILE A 186 9.63 18.74 -14.73
CA ILE A 186 9.96 17.33 -14.90
C ILE A 186 10.83 16.78 -13.76
N VAL A 187 11.75 17.57 -13.21
CA VAL A 187 12.59 17.15 -12.09
C VAL A 187 11.73 16.85 -10.86
N GLY A 188 11.96 15.67 -10.28
CA GLY A 188 11.20 15.13 -9.15
C GLY A 188 9.96 14.30 -9.55
N SER A 189 9.60 14.28 -10.83
CA SER A 189 8.45 13.50 -11.34
C SER A 189 8.82 12.04 -11.59
N PHE A 190 7.82 11.16 -11.59
CA PHE A 190 7.98 9.76 -11.97
C PHE A 190 7.70 9.58 -13.45
N VAL A 191 8.54 8.78 -14.10
CA VAL A 191 8.41 8.45 -15.51
C VAL A 191 8.52 6.95 -15.69
N ARG A 192 7.75 6.43 -16.63
CA ARG A 192 7.74 5.02 -16.99
C ARG A 192 8.63 4.80 -18.19
N MET A 193 9.69 4.04 -18.00
CA MET A 193 10.64 3.68 -19.07
C MET A 193 10.61 2.19 -19.34
N LYS A 194 10.91 1.82 -20.58
CA LYS A 194 11.08 0.41 -20.94
C LYS A 194 12.41 -0.09 -20.39
N SER A 195 12.35 -1.22 -19.69
CA SER A 195 13.51 -1.96 -19.23
C SER A 195 14.32 -2.50 -20.39
N ASP A 196 15.63 -2.64 -20.20
CA ASP A 196 16.47 -3.34 -21.17
C ASP A 196 16.02 -4.81 -21.25
N PRO A 197 15.62 -5.31 -22.43
CA PRO A 197 15.19 -6.69 -22.59
C PRO A 197 16.25 -7.72 -22.16
N ASN A 198 17.53 -7.32 -22.13
CA ASN A 198 18.65 -8.19 -21.80
C ASN A 198 19.02 -8.17 -20.30
N ASP A 199 18.35 -7.35 -19.47
CA ASP A 199 18.67 -7.26 -18.05
C ASP A 199 17.92 -8.35 -17.25
N ILE A 200 18.62 -9.45 -16.98
CA ILE A 200 18.12 -10.60 -16.21
C ILE A 200 17.79 -10.28 -14.75
N TYR A 201 18.24 -9.14 -14.22
CA TYR A 201 17.94 -8.73 -12.85
C TYR A 201 16.63 -7.95 -12.75
N GLN A 202 16.05 -7.54 -13.88
CA GLN A 202 14.80 -6.78 -13.91
C GLN A 202 13.60 -7.73 -14.01
N LYS A 203 12.72 -7.66 -13.01
CA LYS A 203 11.51 -8.51 -12.94
C LYS A 203 10.42 -8.09 -13.93
N ASN A 204 10.36 -6.78 -14.25
CA ASN A 204 9.29 -6.19 -15.03
C ASN A 204 9.84 -5.60 -16.34
N ARG A 205 9.03 -5.61 -17.41
CA ARG A 205 9.37 -5.01 -18.72
C ARG A 205 9.42 -3.49 -18.71
N PHE A 206 8.79 -2.89 -17.71
CA PHE A 206 8.70 -1.45 -17.55
C PHE A 206 9.05 -1.11 -16.10
N GLN A 207 9.63 0.07 -15.92
CA GLN A 207 10.05 0.57 -14.63
C GLN A 207 9.59 2.00 -14.43
N LEU A 208 9.14 2.28 -13.21
CA LEU A 208 8.90 3.63 -12.72
C LEU A 208 10.15 4.16 -12.02
N GLN A 209 10.71 5.22 -12.56
CA GLN A 209 11.87 5.89 -11.99
C GLN A 209 11.60 7.38 -11.76
N GLN A 210 12.29 7.96 -10.77
CA GLN A 210 12.19 9.38 -10.48
C GLN A 210 13.22 10.16 -11.28
N VAL A 211 12.79 11.24 -11.92
CA VAL A 211 13.69 12.14 -12.66
C VAL A 211 14.46 13.01 -11.68
N THR A 212 15.79 12.99 -11.79
CA THR A 212 16.71 13.79 -10.97
C THR A 212 17.20 15.02 -11.73
N GLY A 213 17.29 14.95 -13.06
CA GLY A 213 17.79 16.04 -13.89
C GLY A 213 17.44 15.87 -15.37
N VAL A 214 17.71 16.91 -16.15
CA VAL A 214 17.57 16.93 -17.60
C VAL A 214 18.92 17.23 -18.22
N GLU A 215 19.29 16.47 -19.23
CA GLU A 215 20.51 16.69 -20.02
C GLU A 215 20.08 17.05 -21.44
N LYS A 216 20.66 18.14 -21.98
CA LYS A 216 20.44 18.55 -23.38
C LYS A 216 21.69 18.18 -24.15
N GLU A 217 21.59 17.23 -25.08
CA GLU A 217 22.68 16.99 -26.02
C GLU A 217 22.89 18.21 -26.94
N VAL A 218 24.16 18.45 -27.28
CA VAL A 218 24.67 19.60 -28.04
C VAL A 218 24.03 19.66 -29.44
N PRO A 219 23.77 20.84 -30.03
CA PRO A 219 23.09 20.93 -31.32
C PRO A 219 24.04 20.47 -32.44
N GLY A 220 23.65 19.41 -33.16
CA GLY A 220 24.41 18.94 -34.34
C GLY A 220 23.78 17.78 -35.11
N ALA A 221 23.09 16.86 -34.43
CA ALA A 221 22.38 15.76 -35.10
C ALA A 221 21.22 15.28 -34.23
N GLY A 222 20.05 15.93 -34.37
CA GLY A 222 18.83 15.55 -33.64
C GLY A 222 18.93 15.80 -32.14
N SER A 223 18.52 16.99 -31.67
CA SER A 223 18.47 17.32 -30.24
C SER A 223 17.45 16.45 -29.50
N GLU A 224 17.84 15.24 -29.12
CA GLU A 224 17.04 14.40 -28.24
C GLU A 224 17.37 14.80 -26.79
N ILE A 225 16.35 15.24 -26.07
CA ILE A 225 16.51 15.59 -24.65
C ILE A 225 16.50 14.29 -23.85
N CYS A 226 17.49 14.15 -22.98
CA CYS A 226 17.64 12.98 -22.14
C CYS A 226 17.32 13.31 -20.69
N LEU A 227 16.75 12.33 -19.99
CA LEU A 227 16.40 12.43 -18.58
C LEU A 227 17.41 11.64 -17.76
N ARG A 228 17.94 12.29 -16.72
CA ARG A 228 18.70 11.61 -15.68
C ARG A 228 17.74 11.11 -14.64
N VAL A 229 17.71 9.81 -14.42
CA VAL A 229 16.81 9.18 -13.45
C VAL A 229 17.58 8.61 -12.26
N SER A 230 16.92 8.51 -11.13
CA SER A 230 17.48 8.02 -9.86
C SER A 230 17.95 6.57 -9.98
N ASN A 231 19.15 6.26 -9.50
CA ASN A 231 19.68 4.90 -9.47
C ASN A 231 19.79 4.23 -10.86
N PHE A 232 19.90 5.03 -11.91
CA PHE A 232 20.23 4.58 -13.26
C PHE A 232 21.43 5.39 -13.76
N PHE A 233 22.46 4.69 -14.20
CA PHE A 233 23.74 5.29 -14.58
C PHE A 233 23.76 5.80 -16.02
N LYS A 234 22.75 5.42 -16.84
CA LYS A 234 22.61 5.89 -18.22
C LYS A 234 21.58 7.00 -18.30
N GLU A 235 21.77 7.88 -19.25
CA GLU A 235 20.77 8.86 -19.64
C GLU A 235 19.62 8.18 -20.39
N VAL A 236 18.38 8.60 -20.10
CA VAL A 236 17.18 7.99 -20.68
C VAL A 236 16.58 8.94 -21.71
N PRO A 237 16.64 8.62 -23.00
CA PRO A 237 16.02 9.47 -24.02
C PRO A 237 14.49 9.43 -23.89
N ILE A 238 13.83 10.55 -24.25
CA ILE A 238 12.36 10.66 -24.17
C ILE A 238 11.66 9.61 -25.05
N SER A 239 12.31 9.13 -26.12
CA SER A 239 11.79 8.06 -26.98
C SER A 239 11.57 6.73 -26.27
N MET A 240 12.36 6.41 -25.23
CA MET A 240 12.23 5.17 -24.44
C MET A 240 11.08 5.20 -23.41
N LEU A 241 10.43 6.34 -23.27
CA LEU A 241 9.34 6.53 -22.31
C LEU A 241 8.02 5.99 -22.85
N SER A 242 7.19 5.46 -21.96
CA SER A 242 5.84 5.01 -22.29
C SER A 242 4.79 6.10 -22.05
N SER A 243 3.75 6.07 -22.88
CA SER A 243 2.55 6.91 -22.77
C SER A 243 1.39 6.22 -22.02
N ASP A 244 1.61 4.99 -21.55
CA ASP A 244 0.60 4.13 -20.94
C ASP A 244 0.59 4.22 -19.42
N ASN A 245 -0.54 3.82 -18.81
CA ASN A 245 -0.64 3.75 -17.35
C ASN A 245 0.25 2.63 -16.79
N PHE A 246 0.82 2.85 -15.60
CA PHE A 246 1.58 1.83 -14.87
C PHE A 246 0.66 0.81 -14.18
N SER A 247 1.25 -0.33 -13.83
CA SER A 247 0.66 -1.47 -13.15
C SER A 247 1.04 -1.50 -11.66
N GLU A 248 0.31 -2.29 -10.86
CA GLU A 248 0.62 -2.48 -9.44
C GLU A 248 2.00 -3.12 -9.20
N GLU A 249 2.44 -3.99 -10.12
CA GLU A 249 3.76 -4.62 -10.07
C GLU A 249 4.90 -3.60 -10.14
N GLU A 250 4.73 -2.53 -10.92
CA GLU A 250 5.70 -1.44 -11.03
C GLU A 250 5.75 -0.59 -9.75
N ILE A 251 4.64 -0.52 -9.01
CA ILE A 251 4.57 0.18 -7.72
C ILE A 251 5.25 -0.65 -6.62
N GLU A 252 5.03 -1.97 -6.60
CA GLU A 252 5.72 -2.83 -5.63
C GLU A 252 7.24 -2.79 -5.84
N ASP A 253 7.69 -2.76 -7.09
CA ASP A 253 9.09 -2.58 -7.44
C ASP A 253 9.65 -1.24 -6.94
N VAL A 254 8.88 -0.14 -7.05
CA VAL A 254 9.25 1.14 -6.43
C VAL A 254 9.33 1.02 -4.90
N ARG A 255 8.37 0.34 -4.26
CA ARG A 255 8.38 0.10 -2.81
C ARG A 255 9.62 -0.68 -2.39
N ASP A 256 10.00 -1.71 -3.13
CA ASP A 256 11.18 -2.52 -2.85
C ASP A 256 12.48 -1.74 -3.05
N ARG A 257 12.56 -0.89 -4.09
CA ARG A 257 13.68 0.05 -4.27
C ARG A 257 13.81 1.06 -3.13
N ILE A 258 12.68 1.52 -2.58
CA ILE A 258 12.70 2.42 -1.41
C ILE A 258 13.15 1.66 -0.16
N LYS A 259 12.70 0.41 0.04
CA LYS A 259 13.12 -0.43 1.18
C LYS A 259 14.62 -0.75 1.13
N THR A 260 15.16 -0.98 -0.06
CA THR A 260 16.59 -1.25 -0.29
C THR A 260 17.46 0.00 -0.24
N GLY A 261 16.86 1.20 -0.15
CA GLY A 261 17.57 2.48 -0.07
C GLY A 261 18.05 3.02 -1.42
N LEU A 262 17.67 2.38 -2.54
CA LEU A 262 18.01 2.81 -3.90
C LEU A 262 17.21 4.04 -4.36
N LEU A 263 16.01 4.23 -3.80
CA LEU A 263 15.16 5.39 -4.05
C LEU A 263 14.86 6.17 -2.78
N LYS A 264 14.95 7.50 -2.85
CA LYS A 264 14.52 8.37 -1.75
C LYS A 264 13.00 8.28 -1.61
N ARG A 265 12.54 8.05 -0.39
CA ARG A 265 11.11 8.10 -0.08
C ARG A 265 10.63 9.56 -0.11
N LEU A 266 9.61 9.85 -0.92
CA LEU A 266 9.04 11.19 -0.99
C LEU A 266 8.21 11.54 0.25
N THR A 267 8.25 12.81 0.61
CA THR A 267 7.45 13.42 1.69
C THR A 267 6.08 13.83 1.15
N VAL A 268 5.04 13.86 2.00
CA VAL A 268 3.69 14.32 1.59
C VAL A 268 3.74 15.72 0.98
N LYS A 269 4.52 16.64 1.58
CA LYS A 269 4.71 18.00 1.07
C LYS A 269 5.32 18.03 -0.34
N GLU A 270 6.35 17.22 -0.59
CA GLU A 270 7.02 17.15 -1.90
C GLU A 270 6.06 16.64 -2.99
N VAL A 271 5.24 15.62 -2.67
CA VAL A 271 4.24 15.08 -3.59
C VAL A 271 3.13 16.09 -3.85
N GLU A 272 2.63 16.78 -2.82
CA GLU A 272 1.58 17.79 -2.95
C GLU A 272 2.02 18.98 -3.81
N GLU A 273 3.20 19.54 -3.55
CA GLU A 273 3.74 20.66 -4.33
C GLU A 273 3.93 20.26 -5.80
N LYS A 274 4.48 19.07 -6.06
CA LYS A 274 4.62 18.58 -7.44
C LYS A 274 3.29 18.27 -8.11
N ALA A 275 2.35 17.69 -7.39
CA ALA A 275 1.00 17.46 -7.91
C ALA A 275 0.36 18.79 -8.33
N GLN A 276 0.46 19.85 -7.52
CA GLN A 276 -0.08 21.17 -7.87
C GLN A 276 0.56 21.76 -9.12
N ILE A 277 1.89 21.65 -9.25
CA ILE A 277 2.63 22.16 -10.42
C ILE A 277 2.23 21.40 -11.70
N LEU A 278 2.09 20.08 -11.61
CA LEU A 278 1.83 19.22 -12.78
C LEU A 278 0.33 19.07 -13.10
N HIS A 279 -0.56 19.41 -12.18
CA HIS A 279 -1.99 19.13 -12.28
C HIS A 279 -2.60 19.69 -13.57
N ALA A 280 -2.27 20.93 -13.92
CA ALA A 280 -2.78 21.59 -15.12
C ALA A 280 -2.34 20.86 -16.40
N ASP A 281 -1.06 20.50 -16.49
CA ASP A 281 -0.49 19.84 -17.67
C ASP A 281 -1.01 18.41 -17.84
N ILE A 282 -1.05 17.63 -16.75
CA ILE A 282 -1.58 16.27 -16.75
C ILE A 282 -3.07 16.27 -17.12
N THR A 283 -3.85 17.17 -16.52
CA THR A 283 -5.30 17.25 -16.75
C THR A 283 -5.59 17.70 -18.19
N LYS A 284 -4.89 18.72 -18.68
CA LYS A 284 -5.03 19.19 -20.06
C LYS A 284 -4.75 18.07 -21.06
N ASN A 285 -3.64 17.35 -20.91
CA ASN A 285 -3.30 16.25 -21.79
C ASN A 285 -4.33 15.11 -21.70
N SER A 286 -4.81 14.78 -20.49
CA SER A 286 -5.85 13.76 -20.31
C SER A 286 -7.15 14.13 -21.00
N ILE A 287 -7.60 15.38 -20.90
CA ILE A 287 -8.80 15.88 -21.58
C ILE A 287 -8.60 15.84 -23.10
N ALA A 288 -7.46 16.32 -23.59
CA ALA A 288 -7.16 16.32 -25.02
C ALA A 288 -7.18 14.91 -25.62
N ARG A 289 -6.58 13.92 -24.92
CA ARG A 289 -6.64 12.50 -25.34
C ARG A 289 -8.07 11.96 -25.37
N GLU A 290 -8.86 12.28 -24.36
CA GLU A 290 -10.25 11.81 -24.29
C GLU A 290 -11.10 12.42 -25.41
N ILE A 291 -10.94 13.70 -25.71
CA ILE A 291 -11.60 14.36 -26.84
C ILE A 291 -11.26 13.66 -28.16
N SER A 292 -9.98 13.40 -28.43
CA SER A 292 -9.55 12.71 -29.65
C SER A 292 -10.11 11.28 -29.73
N LEU A 293 -10.19 10.58 -28.60
CA LEU A 293 -10.75 9.23 -28.54
C LEU A 293 -12.27 9.22 -28.78
N LEU A 294 -12.99 10.19 -28.22
CA LEU A 294 -14.42 10.36 -28.47
C LEU A 294 -14.68 10.74 -29.93
N GLN A 295 -13.88 11.62 -30.52
CA GLN A 295 -13.98 11.96 -31.93
C GLN A 295 -13.80 10.73 -32.83
N ALA A 296 -12.77 9.92 -32.58
CA ALA A 296 -12.56 8.69 -33.35
C ALA A 296 -13.73 7.69 -33.22
N LYS A 297 -14.37 7.62 -32.04
CA LYS A 297 -15.58 6.80 -31.85
C LYS A 297 -16.78 7.36 -32.62
N ILE A 298 -16.94 8.68 -32.66
CA ILE A 298 -17.99 9.36 -33.43
C ILE A 298 -17.79 9.07 -34.92
N ASP A 299 -16.57 9.26 -35.43
CA ASP A 299 -16.25 9.05 -36.85
C ASP A 299 -16.50 7.59 -37.26
N HIS A 300 -16.09 6.63 -36.43
CA HIS A 300 -16.35 5.21 -36.67
C HIS A 300 -17.85 4.86 -36.59
N ALA A 301 -18.61 5.51 -35.70
CA ALA A 301 -20.06 5.35 -35.64
C ALA A 301 -20.74 5.94 -36.89
N ASN A 302 -20.30 7.11 -37.35
CA ASN A 302 -20.78 7.78 -38.56
C ASN A 302 -20.47 6.94 -39.80
N GLU A 303 -19.27 6.37 -39.91
CA GLU A 303 -18.90 5.48 -41.02
C GLU A 303 -19.79 4.23 -41.05
N LYS A 304 -20.07 3.63 -39.88
CA LYS A 304 -21.01 2.51 -39.79
C LYS A 304 -22.45 2.92 -40.13
N GLY A 305 -22.84 4.16 -39.83
CA GLY A 305 -24.11 4.76 -40.25
C GLY A 305 -24.18 4.90 -41.76
N TRP A 306 -23.17 5.50 -42.38
CA TRP A 306 -23.06 5.65 -43.83
C TRP A 306 -23.05 4.32 -44.57
N ARG A 307 -22.35 3.30 -44.04
CA ARG A 307 -22.39 1.93 -44.62
C ARG A 307 -23.76 1.25 -44.51
N ARG A 308 -24.64 1.68 -43.59
CA ARG A 308 -26.03 1.19 -43.49
C ARG A 308 -26.98 1.93 -44.42
N GLU A 309 -26.79 3.24 -44.59
CA GLU A 309 -27.62 4.07 -45.47
C GLU A 309 -27.26 3.91 -46.95
N TYR A 310 -25.98 3.73 -47.24
CA TYR A 310 -25.43 3.45 -48.56
C TYR A 310 -24.56 2.19 -48.51
N PRO A 311 -25.15 1.00 -48.25
CA PRO A 311 -24.42 -0.24 -48.41
C PRO A 311 -23.97 -0.27 -49.86
N PHE A 312 -22.66 -0.28 -50.10
CA PHE A 312 -22.04 -0.24 -51.43
C PHE A 312 -22.88 -1.07 -52.41
N ARG A 313 -23.76 -0.40 -53.16
CA ARG A 313 -24.47 -1.03 -54.26
C ARG A 313 -23.36 -1.24 -55.27
N CYS A 314 -22.84 -2.45 -55.35
CA CYS A 314 -22.04 -2.89 -56.47
C CYS A 314 -22.82 -2.50 -57.73
N LEU A 315 -22.40 -1.43 -58.40
CA LEU A 315 -22.91 -1.11 -59.72
C LEU A 315 -22.57 -2.33 -60.58
N PRO A 316 -23.55 -2.96 -61.22
CA PRO A 316 -23.25 -4.06 -62.12
C PRO A 316 -22.34 -3.51 -63.21
N TYR A 317 -21.19 -4.14 -63.40
CA TYR A 317 -20.30 -3.91 -64.53
C TYR A 317 -21.15 -3.99 -65.81
N ILE A 318 -21.35 -2.85 -66.46
CA ILE A 318 -21.91 -2.80 -67.81
C ILE A 318 -20.75 -3.19 -68.73
N TYR A 319 -20.86 -4.39 -69.30
CA TYR A 319 -20.05 -4.89 -70.42
C TYR A 319 -20.41 -4.14 -71.70
#